data_AF-A0A075I4Y1-F1
#
_entry.id   AF-A0A075I4Y1-F1
#
_cell.length_a   1.000
_cell.length_b   1.000
_cell.length_c   1.000
_cell.angle_alpha   90.00
_cell.angle_beta   90.00
_cell.angle_gamma   90.00
#
_symmetry.space_group_name_H-M   'P 1'
#
loop_
_entity.id
_entity.type
_entity.pdbx_description
1 polymer ?
#
loop_
_entity_poly.entity_id
_entity_poly.type
_entity_poly.pdbx_seq_one_letter_code
_entity_poly.pdbx_strand_id
1 'polypeptide(L)'
;MIENSYDVLIDSNRSDIVQILESTRNGIQSGLVSVKDTAKSISQIDETLSLVPGFIEKISVFNSHKNDIESKLLAFNNEQLRQTESALNMHQYDKSTLESKIRSTEKELTDTIEFIPKSIESVKSILNQISAVQYTIRSE
;
A
#
# COMPACT_ATOMS: atom_id res chain seq x y z
N MET A 1 -24.34 28.80 -5.07
CA MET A 1 -23.91 28.06 -3.86
C MET A 1 -22.90 28.94 -3.15
N ILE A 2 -23.01 29.11 -1.84
CA ILE A 2 -22.00 29.86 -1.08
C ILE A 2 -20.77 28.96 -1.04
N GLU A 3 -19.67 29.37 -1.68
CA GLU A 3 -18.38 28.68 -1.53
C GLU A 3 -18.01 28.64 -0.04
N ASN A 4 -17.39 27.54 0.40
CA ASN A 4 -16.98 27.43 1.79
C ASN A 4 -15.95 28.52 2.08
N SER A 5 -16.18 29.34 3.09
CA SER A 5 -15.28 30.46 3.44
C SER A 5 -13.83 30.01 3.66
N TYR A 6 -13.61 28.76 4.03
CA TYR A 6 -12.27 28.16 4.15
C TYR A 6 -11.52 28.08 2.81
N ASP A 7 -12.24 27.85 1.71
CA ASP A 7 -11.65 27.74 0.37
C ASP A 7 -11.30 29.13 -0.20
N VAL A 8 -11.97 30.16 0.30
CA VAL A 8 -11.78 31.56 -0.13
C VAL A 8 -10.70 32.27 0.69
N LEU A 9 -10.52 31.91 1.97
CA LEU A 9 -9.52 32.49 2.88
C LEU A 9 -8.11 31.93 2.62
N ILE A 10 -7.60 32.19 1.42
CA ILE A 10 -6.25 31.83 0.96
C ILE A 10 -5.47 33.08 0.57
N ASP A 11 -4.14 32.97 0.56
CA ASP A 11 -3.26 34.13 0.34
C ASP A 11 -3.48 34.79 -1.04
N SER A 12 -3.82 34.00 -2.07
CA SER A 12 -4.14 34.52 -3.41
C SER A 12 -5.32 35.48 -3.43
N ASN A 13 -6.28 35.30 -2.53
CA ASN A 13 -7.50 36.11 -2.46
C ASN A 13 -7.37 37.25 -1.44
N ARG A 14 -6.25 37.32 -0.71
CA ARG A 14 -6.06 38.27 0.40
C ARG A 14 -6.26 39.72 -0.03
N SER A 15 -5.65 40.12 -1.14
CA SER A 15 -5.74 41.49 -1.65
C SER A 15 -7.18 41.88 -1.96
N ASP A 16 -7.92 40.99 -2.62
CA ASP A 16 -9.31 41.24 -3.02
C ASP A 16 -10.23 41.33 -1.79
N ILE A 17 -10.04 40.45 -0.81
CA ILE A 17 -10.79 40.48 0.46
C ILE A 17 -10.55 41.79 1.20
N VAL A 18 -9.28 42.22 1.31
CA VAL A 18 -8.92 43.50 1.93
C VAL A 18 -9.55 44.67 1.18
N GLN A 19 -9.45 44.69 -0.15
CA GLN A 19 -10.00 45.76 -0.98
C GLN A 19 -11.53 45.87 -0.84
N ILE A 20 -12.25 44.74 -0.79
CA ILE A 20 -13.71 44.71 -0.60
C ILE A 20 -14.07 45.30 0.78
N LEU A 21 -13.37 44.90 1.83
CA LEU A 21 -13.61 45.38 3.19
C LEU A 21 -13.29 46.88 3.33
N GLU A 22 -12.16 47.34 2.79
CA GLU A 22 -11.79 48.76 2.77
C GLU A 22 -12.77 49.62 1.96
N SER A 23 -13.20 49.14 0.79
CA SER A 23 -14.18 49.84 -0.05
C SER A 23 -15.52 49.98 0.68
N THR A 24 -15.95 48.93 1.37
CA THR A 24 -17.18 48.94 2.18
C THR A 24 -17.06 49.91 3.36
N ARG A 25 -15.92 49.88 4.08
CA ARG A 25 -15.60 50.81 5.16
C ARG A 25 -15.66 52.26 4.71
N ASN A 26 -15.03 52.56 3.57
CA ASN A 26 -15.00 53.90 2.99
C ASN A 26 -16.38 54.34 2.48
N GLY A 27 -17.18 53.42 1.93
CA GLY A 27 -18.56 53.67 1.55
C GLY A 27 -19.45 54.07 2.73
N ILE A 28 -19.27 53.42 3.88
CA ILE A 28 -19.97 53.78 5.13
C ILE A 28 -19.49 55.15 5.64
N GLN A 29 -18.18 55.37 5.67
CA GLN A 29 -17.59 56.61 6.17
C GLN A 29 -17.97 57.84 5.31
N SER A 30 -18.12 57.66 4.01
CA SER A 30 -18.54 58.71 3.06
C SER A 30 -20.05 58.94 3.00
N GLY A 31 -20.85 58.11 3.68
CA GLY A 31 -22.31 58.17 3.62
C GLY A 31 -22.92 57.58 2.33
N LEU A 32 -22.10 57.00 1.44
CA LEU A 32 -22.58 56.25 0.27
C LEU A 32 -23.32 54.98 0.67
N VAL A 33 -23.00 54.42 1.84
CA VAL A 33 -23.67 53.26 2.44
C VAL A 33 -24.31 53.69 3.76
N SER A 34 -25.65 53.62 3.82
CA SER A 34 -26.41 53.96 5.02
C SER A 34 -26.49 52.78 5.98
N VAL A 35 -26.02 52.98 7.21
CA VAL A 35 -26.08 52.01 8.30
C VAL A 35 -26.71 52.66 9.53
N LYS A 36 -27.29 51.84 10.42
CA LYS A 36 -27.93 52.34 11.64
C LYS A 36 -26.93 52.96 12.63
N ASP A 37 -25.74 52.38 12.74
CA ASP A 37 -24.67 52.82 13.64
C ASP A 37 -23.33 52.79 12.90
N THR A 38 -22.95 53.96 12.37
CA THR A 38 -21.75 54.14 11.56
C THR A 38 -20.48 53.75 12.32
N ALA A 39 -20.36 54.18 13.59
CA ALA A 39 -19.17 53.94 14.38
C ALA A 39 -18.98 52.45 14.66
N LYS A 40 -20.07 51.76 15.04
CA LYS A 40 -20.04 50.32 15.28
C LYS A 40 -19.72 49.54 14.01
N SER A 41 -20.34 49.87 12.88
CA SER A 41 -20.09 49.17 11.61
C SER A 41 -18.65 49.33 11.14
N ILE A 42 -18.06 50.52 11.24
CA ILE A 42 -16.65 50.74 10.91
C ILE A 42 -15.74 49.91 11.83
N SER A 43 -15.99 49.94 13.15
CA SER A 43 -15.21 49.17 14.13
C SER A 43 -15.23 47.67 13.85
N GLN A 44 -16.37 47.11 13.42
CA GLN A 44 -16.48 45.69 13.09
C GLN A 44 -15.71 45.32 11.81
N ILE A 45 -15.69 46.21 10.81
CA ILE A 45 -14.91 46.01 9.60
C ILE A 45 -13.40 46.10 9.91
N ASP A 46 -12.99 47.07 10.75
CA ASP A 46 -11.60 47.21 11.19
C ASP A 46 -11.13 45.97 11.97
N GLU A 47 -11.97 45.45 12.87
CA GLU A 47 -11.71 44.19 13.57
C GLU A 47 -11.57 43.03 12.57
N THR A 48 -12.50 42.91 11.62
CA THR A 48 -12.46 41.84 10.61
C THR A 48 -11.19 41.90 9.76
N LEU A 49 -10.82 43.10 9.27
CA LEU A 49 -9.59 43.33 8.52
C LEU A 49 -8.35 42.88 9.30
N SER A 50 -8.32 43.16 10.61
CA SER A 50 -7.18 42.77 11.47
C SER A 50 -7.04 41.25 11.64
N LEU A 51 -8.13 40.50 11.54
CA LEU A 51 -8.16 39.05 11.75
C LEU A 51 -7.88 38.25 10.47
N VAL A 52 -8.16 38.81 9.28
CA VAL A 52 -8.00 38.11 7.99
C VAL A 52 -6.61 37.46 7.82
N PRO A 53 -5.47 38.15 8.06
CA PRO A 53 -4.16 37.54 7.94
C PRO A 53 -3.99 36.31 8.85
N GLY A 54 -4.45 36.41 10.10
CA GLY A 54 -4.35 35.32 11.06
C GLY A 54 -5.24 34.11 10.71
N PHE A 55 -6.39 34.34 10.08
CA PHE A 55 -7.21 33.24 9.57
C PHE A 55 -6.57 32.53 8.38
N ILE A 56 -6.04 33.29 7.41
CA ILE A 56 -5.33 32.73 6.24
C ILE A 56 -4.13 31.88 6.70
N GLU A 57 -3.34 32.39 7.65
CA GLU A 57 -2.21 31.66 8.23
C GLU A 57 -2.64 30.34 8.89
N LYS A 58 -3.67 30.38 9.75
CA LYS A 58 -4.18 29.19 10.44
C LYS A 58 -4.67 28.12 9.45
N ILE A 59 -5.37 28.53 8.39
CA ILE A 59 -5.85 27.63 7.34
C ILE A 59 -4.67 27.01 6.58
N SER A 60 -3.67 27.83 6.22
CA SER A 60 -2.46 27.36 5.55
C SER A 60 -1.70 26.32 6.38
N VAL A 61 -1.45 26.60 7.66
CA VAL A 61 -0.80 25.67 8.60
C VAL A 61 -1.59 24.37 8.73
N PHE A 62 -2.91 24.47 8.90
CA PHE A 62 -3.78 23.30 8.98
C PHE A 62 -3.69 22.43 7.72
N ASN A 63 -3.80 23.03 6.53
CA ASN A 63 -3.73 22.32 5.26
C ASN A 63 -2.36 21.68 5.04
N SER A 64 -1.28 22.37 5.43
CA SER A 64 0.07 21.79 5.39
C SER A 64 0.19 20.55 6.28
N HIS A 65 -0.32 20.61 7.51
CA HIS A 65 -0.31 19.45 8.41
C HIS A 65 -1.19 18.31 7.89
N LYS A 66 -2.36 18.63 7.35
CA LYS A 66 -3.25 17.64 6.71
C LYS A 66 -2.53 16.92 5.57
N ASN A 67 -1.90 17.65 4.66
CA ASN A 67 -1.20 17.08 3.52
C ASN A 67 0.01 16.24 3.94
N ASP A 68 0.75 16.66 4.97
CA ASP A 68 1.86 15.89 5.55
C ASP A 68 1.36 14.56 6.14
N ILE A 69 0.26 14.59 6.89
CA ILE A 69 -0.37 13.38 7.46
C ILE A 69 -0.87 12.45 6.35
N GLU A 70 -1.57 12.99 5.33
CA GLU A 70 -2.04 12.20 4.19
C GLU A 70 -0.88 11.55 3.43
N SER A 71 0.22 12.29 3.22
CA SER A 71 1.44 11.77 2.58
C SER A 71 2.09 10.64 3.40
N LYS A 72 2.16 10.80 4.73
CA LYS A 72 2.65 9.75 5.62
C LYS A 72 1.73 8.53 5.61
N LEU A 73 0.42 8.73 5.51
CA LEU A 73 -0.56 7.64 5.46
C LEU A 73 -0.42 6.81 4.18
N LEU A 74 -0.10 7.43 3.03
CA LEU A 74 0.17 6.73 1.78
C LEU A 74 1.35 5.74 1.88
N ALA A 75 2.34 6.02 2.74
CA ALA A 75 3.45 5.11 2.99
C ALA A 75 3.03 3.81 3.71
N PHE A 76 1.86 3.80 4.37
CA PHE A 76 1.29 2.60 5.00
C PHE A 76 0.51 1.71 4.02
N ASN A 77 0.65 1.92 2.71
CA ASN A 77 0.06 1.03 1.71
C ASN A 77 0.67 -0.39 1.82
N ASN A 78 -0.15 -1.32 2.30
CA ASN A 78 0.27 -2.68 2.61
C ASN A 78 0.13 -3.65 1.41
N GLU A 79 -0.20 -3.15 0.23
CA GLU A 79 -0.46 -3.99 -0.94
C GLU A 79 0.76 -4.84 -1.34
N GLN A 80 1.98 -4.29 -1.24
CA GLN A 80 3.21 -5.06 -1.47
C GLN A 80 3.41 -6.18 -0.43
N LEU A 81 3.04 -5.93 0.84
CA LEU A 81 3.11 -6.95 1.88
C LEU A 81 2.12 -8.07 1.58
N ARG A 82 0.87 -7.74 1.23
CA ARG A 82 -0.16 -8.73 0.85
C ARG A 82 0.27 -9.58 -0.34
N GLN A 83 0.90 -8.99 -1.35
CA GLN A 83 1.43 -9.72 -2.51
C GLN A 83 2.56 -10.67 -2.10
N THR A 84 3.46 -10.21 -1.23
CA THR A 84 4.58 -11.01 -0.72
C THR A 84 4.08 -12.17 0.15
N GLU A 85 3.09 -11.94 1.02
CA GLU A 85 2.44 -12.98 1.82
C GLU A 85 1.75 -14.03 0.95
N SER A 86 1.05 -13.60 -0.11
CA SER A 86 0.40 -14.52 -1.05
C SER A 86 1.43 -15.38 -1.80
N ALA A 87 2.52 -14.78 -2.28
CA ALA A 87 3.61 -15.51 -2.93
C ALA A 87 4.29 -16.49 -1.97
N LEU A 88 4.53 -16.08 -0.73
CA LEU A 88 5.10 -16.95 0.31
C LEU A 88 4.20 -18.16 0.59
N ASN A 89 2.88 -17.95 0.68
CA ASN A 89 1.93 -19.04 0.91
C ASN A 89 1.92 -20.05 -0.25
N MET A 90 2.00 -19.56 -1.50
CA MET A 90 2.14 -20.42 -2.68
C MET A 90 3.44 -21.23 -2.62
N HIS A 91 4.57 -20.60 -2.33
CA HIS A 91 5.85 -21.29 -2.19
C HIS A 91 5.86 -22.32 -1.05
N GLN A 92 5.14 -22.07 0.04
CA GLN A 92 4.99 -23.02 1.14
C GLN A 92 4.22 -24.28 0.69
N TYR A 93 3.18 -24.12 -0.13
CA TYR A 93 2.45 -25.23 -0.73
C TYR A 93 3.31 -26.02 -1.73
N ASP A 94 4.03 -25.32 -2.61
CA ASP A 94 4.92 -25.94 -3.58
C ASP A 94 6.01 -26.76 -2.90
N LYS A 95 6.61 -26.22 -1.83
CA LYS A 95 7.60 -26.92 -1.01
C LYS A 95 7.06 -28.24 -0.49
N SER A 96 5.90 -28.24 0.16
CA SER A 96 5.28 -29.46 0.71
C SER A 96 5.01 -30.52 -0.36
N THR A 97 4.58 -30.07 -1.54
CA THR A 97 4.34 -30.93 -2.70
C THR A 97 5.64 -31.55 -3.21
N LEU A 98 6.70 -30.75 -3.36
CA LEU A 98 8.02 -31.22 -3.80
C LEU A 98 8.63 -32.19 -2.79
N GLU A 99 8.54 -31.91 -1.49
CA GLU A 99 9.00 -32.82 -0.43
C GLU A 99 8.29 -34.18 -0.49
N SER A 100 6.99 -34.19 -0.79
CA SER A 100 6.24 -35.44 -0.96
C SER A 100 6.68 -36.23 -2.19
N LYS A 101 6.96 -35.54 -3.31
CA LYS A 101 7.50 -36.16 -4.52
C LYS A 101 8.88 -36.75 -4.28
N ILE A 102 9.76 -36.01 -3.61
CA ILE A 102 11.11 -36.48 -3.23
C ILE A 102 11.00 -37.79 -2.43
N ARG A 103 10.16 -37.82 -1.38
CA ARG A 103 9.96 -39.05 -0.58
C ARG A 103 9.45 -40.23 -1.41
N SER A 104 8.55 -39.99 -2.38
CA SER A 104 8.06 -41.04 -3.27
C SER A 104 9.17 -41.59 -4.15
N THR A 105 9.95 -40.71 -4.78
CA THR A 105 11.07 -41.09 -5.65
C THR A 105 12.17 -41.81 -4.88
N GLU A 106 12.49 -41.38 -3.65
CA GLU A 106 13.46 -42.06 -2.78
C GLU A 106 13.01 -43.48 -2.42
N LYS A 107 11.70 -43.67 -2.19
CA LYS A 107 11.12 -45.00 -1.96
C LYS A 107 11.23 -45.88 -3.20
N GLU A 108 10.83 -45.39 -4.36
CA GLU A 108 10.94 -46.12 -5.64
C GLU A 108 12.38 -46.53 -5.94
N LEU A 109 13.34 -45.64 -5.68
CA LEU A 109 14.77 -45.92 -5.81
C LEU A 109 15.20 -47.06 -4.86
N THR A 110 14.78 -47.00 -3.61
CA THR A 110 15.09 -48.03 -2.60
C THR A 110 14.52 -49.39 -3.01
N ASP A 111 13.24 -49.42 -3.41
CA ASP A 111 12.55 -50.63 -3.87
C ASP A 111 13.26 -51.23 -5.09
N THR A 112 13.73 -50.38 -6.01
CA THR A 112 14.47 -50.80 -7.22
C THR A 112 15.85 -51.38 -6.87
N ILE A 113 16.61 -50.72 -5.97
CA ILE A 113 17.90 -51.20 -5.49
C ILE A 113 17.76 -52.57 -4.81
N GLU A 114 16.65 -52.81 -4.10
CA GLU A 114 16.37 -54.11 -3.48
C GLU A 114 15.91 -55.16 -4.49
N PHE A 115 15.13 -54.77 -5.50
CA PHE A 115 14.55 -55.68 -6.49
C PHE A 115 15.58 -56.22 -7.48
N ILE A 116 16.46 -55.36 -8.04
CA ILE A 116 17.40 -55.74 -9.09
C ILE A 116 18.27 -56.96 -8.70
N PRO A 117 18.94 -57.00 -7.52
CA PRO A 117 19.75 -58.15 -7.13
C PRO A 117 18.93 -59.45 -6.99
N LYS A 118 17.70 -59.36 -6.47
CA LYS A 118 16.79 -60.51 -6.33
C LYS A 118 16.43 -61.08 -7.71
N SER A 119 16.12 -60.22 -8.67
CA SER A 119 15.86 -60.63 -10.05
C SER A 119 17.08 -61.26 -10.71
N ILE A 120 18.28 -60.69 -10.51
CA ILE A 120 19.54 -61.26 -11.03
C ILE A 120 19.78 -62.67 -10.49
N GLU A 121 19.66 -62.87 -9.17
CA GLU A 121 19.84 -64.21 -8.58
C GLU A 121 18.75 -65.19 -9.03
N SER A 122 17.51 -64.74 -9.22
CA SER A 122 16.42 -65.58 -9.76
C SER A 122 16.74 -66.05 -11.19
N VAL A 123 17.15 -65.15 -12.08
CA VAL A 123 17.54 -65.48 -13.47
C VAL A 123 18.72 -66.44 -13.49
N LYS A 124 19.77 -66.16 -12.70
CA LYS A 124 20.93 -67.04 -12.55
C LYS A 124 20.54 -68.44 -12.07
N SER A 125 19.64 -68.54 -11.10
CA SER A 125 19.14 -69.82 -10.58
C SER A 125 18.41 -70.61 -11.68
N ILE A 126 17.50 -69.97 -12.41
CA ILE A 126 16.75 -70.61 -13.50
C ILE A 126 17.70 -71.09 -14.61
N LEU A 127 18.65 -70.26 -15.04
CA LEU A 127 19.63 -70.63 -16.07
C LEU A 127 20.47 -71.85 -15.69
N ASN A 128 20.89 -71.92 -14.41
CA ASN A 128 21.64 -73.06 -13.89
C ASN A 128 20.80 -74.34 -13.72
N GLN A 129 19.47 -74.22 -13.60
CA GLN A 129 18.58 -75.39 -13.52
C GLN A 129 18.28 -76.00 -14.90
N ILE A 130 18.20 -75.18 -15.96
CA ILE A 130 17.75 -75.62 -17.29
C ILE A 130 18.90 -76.01 -18.24
N SER A 131 20.15 -75.82 -17.82
CA SER A 131 21.33 -76.03 -18.65
C SER A 131 22.39 -76.86 -17.93
N ALA A 132 23.18 -77.62 -18.69
CA ALA A 132 24.33 -78.37 -18.18
C ALA A 132 25.58 -77.47 -17.98
N VAL A 133 25.47 -76.17 -18.30
CA VAL A 133 26.54 -75.17 -18.16
C VAL A 133 26.25 -74.29 -16.95
N GLN A 134 27.28 -73.98 -16.17
CA GLN A 134 27.16 -73.09 -15.01
C GLN A 134 27.30 -71.62 -15.43
N TYR A 135 26.23 -70.84 -15.22
CA TYR A 135 26.17 -69.41 -15.52
C TYR A 135 26.48 -68.57 -14.29
N THR A 136 27.26 -67.50 -14.49
CA THR A 136 27.49 -66.43 -13.52
C THR A 136 27.13 -65.11 -14.17
N ILE A 137 26.21 -64.35 -13.56
CA ILE A 137 25.87 -63.00 -14.01
C ILE A 137 26.74 -62.03 -13.22
N ARG A 138 27.55 -61.24 -13.93
CA ARG A 138 28.36 -60.18 -13.33
C ARG A 138 27.62 -58.86 -13.53
N SER A 139 27.56 -58.03 -12.49
CA SER A 139 27.23 -56.62 -12.64
C SER A 139 28.53 -55.90 -12.97
N GLU A 140 28.57 -55.14 -14.07
CA GLU A 140 29.63 -54.16 -14.32
C GLU A 140 29.56 -53.00 -13.33
#